data_AF-A0A6D0IMP8-F1
#
_entry.id   AF-A0A6D0IMP8-F1
#
_cell.length_a   1.000
_cell.length_b   1.000
_cell.length_c   1.000
_cell.angle_alpha   90.00
_cell.angle_beta   90.00
_cell.angle_gamma   90.00
#
_symmetry.space_group_name_H-M   'P 1'
#
loop_
_entity.id
_entity.type
_entity.pdbx_description
1 polymer ?
#
loop_
_entity_poly.entity_id
_entity_poly.type
_entity_poly.pdbx_seq_one_letter_code
_entity_poly.pdbx_strand_id
1 'polypeptide(L)'
;DVTETIAGNLPNEVEEIDARHDIQKNADGSWTANGHMPLEDLVQYVPLPLDEKREYHTIAGLLMEYLQRIPKPGEEVQVGDYLLKTLQVESHRVQKVQIIPLRKDGEMEYEV
;
A
#
# COMPACT_ATOMS: atom_id res chain seq x y z
N ASP A 1 3.48 21.58 16.88
CA ASP A 1 4.08 21.95 15.59
C ASP A 1 5.51 21.44 15.58
N VAL A 2 5.75 20.31 14.91
CA VAL A 2 7.04 19.86 14.40
C VAL A 2 6.73 18.80 13.34
N THR A 3 7.13 19.11 12.11
CA THR A 3 6.99 18.29 10.92
C THR A 3 7.98 17.12 10.97
N GLU A 4 7.49 15.92 11.24
CA GLU A 4 8.32 14.71 11.10
C GLU A 4 8.24 14.21 9.65
N THR A 5 9.09 14.80 8.80
CA THR A 5 9.52 14.20 7.54
C THR A 5 10.48 13.07 7.86
N ILE A 6 9.95 11.89 8.18
CA ILE A 6 10.78 10.69 8.25
C ILE A 6 10.80 10.07 6.87
N ALA A 7 11.80 10.49 6.10
CA ALA A 7 12.26 9.77 4.93
C ALA A 7 12.59 8.33 5.37
N GLY A 8 11.73 7.38 4.99
CA GLY A 8 11.98 5.96 5.16
C GLY A 8 13.33 5.63 4.53
N ASN A 9 14.24 5.17 5.37
CA ASN A 9 15.61 4.81 5.02
C ASN A 9 15.55 3.75 3.90
N LEU A 10 15.85 4.17 2.66
CA LEU A 10 15.94 3.26 1.51
C LEU A 10 17.07 2.27 1.80
N PRO A 11 16.82 0.94 1.86
CA PRO A 11 17.91 0.00 1.87
C PRO A 11 18.68 0.13 0.55
N ASN A 12 19.93 0.59 0.67
CA ASN A 12 20.95 0.43 -0.34
C ASN A 12 21.35 -1.05 -0.36
N GLU A 13 20.83 -1.81 -1.31
CA GLU A 13 21.54 -2.90 -1.99
C GLU A 13 20.64 -3.42 -3.11
N VAL A 14 21.15 -3.35 -4.33
CA VAL A 14 20.51 -3.82 -5.57
C VAL A 14 20.53 -5.34 -5.63
N GLU A 15 19.82 -6.00 -4.73
CA GLU A 15 19.17 -7.26 -5.10
C GLU A 15 17.88 -6.87 -5.83
N GLU A 16 17.63 -7.45 -7.01
CA GLU A 16 16.30 -7.39 -7.64
C GLU A 16 15.33 -8.09 -6.68
N ILE A 17 14.80 -7.32 -5.73
CA ILE A 17 13.82 -7.78 -4.76
C ILE A 17 12.61 -8.20 -5.58
N ASP A 18 12.23 -9.47 -5.49
CA ASP A 18 10.98 -9.94 -6.07
C ASP A 18 9.85 -9.05 -5.53
N ALA A 19 9.07 -8.45 -6.42
CA ALA A 19 7.98 -7.55 -6.05
C ALA A 19 6.97 -8.19 -5.06
N ARG A 20 6.90 -9.52 -5.01
CA ARG A 20 6.11 -10.28 -4.02
C ARG A 20 6.55 -10.07 -2.57
N HIS A 21 7.82 -9.77 -2.35
CA HIS A 21 8.42 -9.61 -1.02
C HIS A 21 8.87 -8.17 -0.73
N ASP A 22 8.70 -7.25 -1.68
CA ASP A 22 9.07 -5.84 -1.54
C ASP A 22 7.96 -5.06 -0.81
N ILE A 23 7.84 -5.35 0.49
CA ILE A 23 6.96 -4.68 1.46
C ILE A 23 7.69 -4.45 2.78
N GLN A 24 7.54 -3.25 3.34
CA GLN A 24 8.14 -2.85 4.62
C GLN A 24 7.08 -2.23 5.52
N LYS A 25 7.07 -2.62 6.80
CA LYS A 25 6.27 -1.97 7.84
C LYS A 25 7.03 -0.77 8.41
N ASN A 26 6.37 0.37 8.48
CA ASN A 26 6.90 1.64 8.98
C ASN A 26 6.66 1.77 10.49
N ALA A 27 7.39 2.68 11.13
CA ALA A 27 7.30 2.93 12.58
C ALA A 27 5.95 3.50 13.03
N ASP A 28 5.23 4.17 12.13
CA ASP A 28 3.88 4.72 12.36
C ASP A 28 2.76 3.67 12.20
N GLY A 29 3.11 2.43 11.88
CA GLY A 29 2.16 1.33 11.66
C GLY A 29 1.65 1.23 10.22
N SER A 30 2.03 2.16 9.33
CA SER A 30 1.77 2.03 7.90
C SER A 30 2.71 1.01 7.23
N TRP A 31 2.42 0.66 5.98
CA TRP A 31 3.30 -0.14 5.14
C TRP A 31 3.71 0.65 3.90
N THR A 32 4.90 0.35 3.38
CA THR A 32 5.34 0.77 2.05
C THR A 32 5.62 -0.47 1.23
N ALA A 33 4.95 -0.59 0.08
CA ALA A 33 5.02 -1.76 -0.78
C ALA A 33 5.28 -1.38 -2.24
N ASN A 34 5.82 -2.34 -2.98
CA ASN A 34 5.97 -2.26 -4.42
C ASN A 34 4.59 -2.25 -5.11
N GLY A 35 4.39 -1.36 -6.07
CA GLY A 35 3.12 -1.28 -6.82
C GLY A 35 2.79 -2.56 -7.61
N HIS A 36 3.79 -3.36 -7.97
CA HIS A 36 3.64 -4.64 -8.66
C HIS A 36 3.42 -5.82 -7.71
N MET A 37 3.44 -5.60 -6.39
CA MET A 37 3.16 -6.66 -5.41
C MET A 37 1.76 -7.25 -5.68
N PRO A 38 1.65 -8.58 -5.83
CA PRO A 38 0.36 -9.24 -5.96
C PRO A 38 -0.50 -9.02 -4.72
N LEU A 39 -1.79 -8.83 -4.93
CA LEU A 39 -2.74 -8.63 -3.85
C LEU A 39 -2.89 -9.88 -2.97
N GLU A 40 -2.67 -11.07 -3.51
CA GLU A 40 -2.64 -12.33 -2.74
C GLU A 40 -1.51 -12.37 -1.71
N ASP A 41 -0.35 -11.80 -2.04
CA ASP A 41 0.78 -11.68 -1.12
C ASP A 41 0.53 -10.52 -0.14
N LEU A 42 0.00 -9.39 -0.62
CA LEU A 42 -0.30 -8.22 0.22
C LEU A 42 -1.26 -8.56 1.36
N VAL A 43 -2.31 -9.35 1.10
CA VAL A 43 -3.31 -9.68 2.12
C VAL A 43 -2.77 -10.50 3.29
N GLN A 44 -1.60 -11.12 3.15
CA GLN A 44 -0.92 -11.78 4.26
C GLN A 44 -0.41 -10.78 5.32
N TYR A 45 -0.21 -9.51 4.94
CA TYR A 45 0.26 -8.44 5.81
C TYR A 45 -0.84 -7.42 6.14
N VAL A 46 -1.68 -7.12 5.15
CA VAL A 46 -2.72 -6.10 5.22
C VAL A 46 -4.04 -6.74 4.80
N PRO A 47 -4.93 -7.13 5.74
CA PRO A 47 -6.18 -7.82 5.44
C PRO A 47 -7.21 -6.90 4.74
N LEU A 48 -6.97 -6.61 3.47
CA LEU A 48 -7.84 -5.80 2.63
C LEU A 48 -9.11 -6.61 2.24
N PRO A 49 -10.30 -6.00 2.27
CA PRO A 49 -11.50 -6.62 1.75
C PRO A 49 -11.49 -6.57 0.22
N LEU A 50 -11.12 -7.68 -0.42
CA LEU A 50 -10.97 -7.77 -1.86
C LEU A 50 -12.06 -8.66 -2.47
N ASP A 51 -12.64 -8.24 -3.59
CA ASP A 51 -13.65 -9.02 -4.32
C ASP A 51 -12.99 -10.21 -5.05
N GLU A 52 -13.59 -11.40 -4.94
CA GLU A 52 -13.14 -12.61 -5.63
C GLU A 52 -13.28 -12.52 -7.15
N LYS A 53 -14.16 -11.66 -7.66
CA LYS A 53 -14.44 -11.45 -9.09
C LYS A 53 -13.63 -10.30 -9.72
N ARG A 54 -12.68 -9.74 -8.99
CA ARG A 54 -11.83 -8.63 -9.48
C ARG A 54 -11.03 -9.03 -10.73
N GLU A 55 -10.83 -8.06 -11.64
CA GLU A 55 -9.99 -8.22 -12.84
C GLU A 55 -8.55 -7.69 -12.63
N TYR A 56 -8.27 -7.15 -11.45
CA TYR A 56 -6.95 -6.62 -11.07
C TYR A 56 -6.27 -7.52 -10.03
N HIS A 57 -4.95 -7.64 -10.13
CA HIS A 57 -4.18 -8.60 -9.33
C HIS A 57 -3.04 -7.99 -8.51
N THR A 58 -2.71 -6.70 -8.71
CA THR A 58 -1.63 -5.99 -8.02
C THR A 58 -2.14 -4.73 -7.33
N ILE A 59 -1.33 -4.15 -6.44
CA ILE A 59 -1.66 -2.87 -5.79
C ILE A 59 -1.88 -1.76 -6.83
N ALA A 60 -1.01 -1.69 -7.84
CA ALA A 60 -1.15 -0.75 -8.95
C ALA A 60 -2.47 -0.96 -9.71
N GLY A 61 -2.81 -2.22 -10.00
CA GLY A 61 -4.06 -2.58 -10.66
C GLY A 61 -5.28 -2.12 -9.87
N LEU A 62 -5.28 -2.34 -8.56
CA LEU A 62 -6.35 -1.88 -7.68
C LEU A 62 -6.48 -0.35 -7.71
N LEU A 63 -5.37 0.39 -7.60
CA LEU A 63 -5.41 1.86 -7.64
C LEU A 63 -5.96 2.38 -8.97
N MET A 64 -5.52 1.78 -10.08
CA MET A 64 -5.98 2.15 -11.42
C MET A 64 -7.44 1.80 -11.65
N GLU A 65 -7.94 0.69 -11.08
CA GLU A 65 -9.36 0.34 -11.14
C GLU A 65 -10.21 1.39 -10.38
N TYR A 66 -9.83 1.74 -9.16
CA TYR A 66 -10.60 2.73 -8.39
C TYR A 66 -10.59 4.12 -9.02
N LEU A 67 -9.46 4.52 -9.61
CA LEU A 67 -9.28 5.86 -10.18
C LEU A 67 -9.62 5.96 -11.67
N GLN A 68 -9.78 4.82 -12.34
CA GLN A 68 -10.01 4.68 -13.80
C GLN A 68 -8.93 5.38 -14.66
N ARG A 69 -7.71 5.51 -14.12
CA ARG A 69 -6.54 6.11 -14.79
C ARG A 69 -5.26 5.81 -14.02
N ILE A 70 -4.11 6.17 -14.60
CA ILE A 70 -2.83 6.17 -13.87
C ILE A 70 -2.90 7.21 -12.73
N PRO A 71 -2.69 6.82 -11.47
CA PRO A 71 -2.67 7.74 -10.35
C PRO A 71 -1.48 8.69 -10.44
N LYS A 72 -1.62 9.86 -9.83
CA LYS A 72 -0.52 10.77 -9.56
C LYS A 72 0.04 10.51 -8.15
N PRO A 73 1.34 10.78 -7.91
CA PRO A 73 1.88 10.78 -6.55
C PRO A 73 1.05 11.68 -5.62
N GLY A 74 0.75 11.17 -4.44
CA GLY A 74 -0.09 11.81 -3.43
C GLY A 74 -1.57 11.44 -3.50
N GLU A 75 -2.05 10.81 -4.58
CA GLU A 75 -3.44 10.37 -4.67
C GLU A 75 -3.73 9.14 -3.80
N GLU A 76 -4.95 9.11 -3.27
CA GLU A 76 -5.37 8.19 -2.22
C GLU A 76 -6.65 7.47 -2.63
N VAL A 77 -6.71 6.17 -2.32
CA VAL A 77 -7.88 5.31 -2.49
C VAL A 77 -8.12 4.60 -1.18
N GLN A 78 -9.34 4.68 -0.66
CA GLN A 78 -9.74 3.94 0.52
C GLN A 78 -10.31 2.56 0.13
N VAL A 79 -9.82 1.51 0.79
CA VAL A 79 -10.29 0.13 0.64
C VAL A 79 -10.50 -0.46 2.03
N GLY A 80 -11.76 -0.61 2.44
CA GLY A 80 -12.10 -0.99 3.80
C GLY A 80 -11.56 0.00 4.84
N ASP A 81 -10.83 -0.53 5.81
CA ASP A 81 -10.18 0.22 6.88
C ASP A 81 -8.73 0.65 6.54
N TYR A 82 -8.37 0.66 5.25
CA TYR A 82 -7.04 1.08 4.80
C TYR A 82 -7.12 2.19 3.75
N LEU A 83 -6.18 3.13 3.84
CA LEU A 83 -5.96 4.16 2.84
C LEU A 83 -4.68 3.84 2.06
N LEU A 84 -4.81 3.63 0.75
CA LEU A 84 -3.69 3.38 -0.14
C LEU A 84 -3.31 4.68 -0.83
N LYS A 85 -2.08 5.14 -0.59
CA LYS A 85 -1.53 6.38 -1.12
C LYS A 85 -0.43 6.08 -2.13
N THR A 86 -0.56 6.65 -3.31
CA THR A 86 0.47 6.54 -4.35
C THR A 86 1.68 7.38 -3.93
N LEU A 87 2.86 6.76 -3.78
CA LEU A 87 4.08 7.48 -3.43
C LEU A 87 4.91 7.82 -4.66
N GLN A 88 5.07 6.87 -5.58
CA GLN A 88 5.97 7.00 -6.73
C GLN A 88 5.36 6.36 -7.96
N VAL A 89 5.44 7.08 -9.08
CA VAL A 89 5.04 6.63 -10.41
C VAL A 89 6.17 6.91 -11.37
N GLU A 90 6.60 5.90 -12.13
CA GLU A 90 7.66 6.01 -13.12
C GLU A 90 7.21 5.36 -14.43
N SER A 91 7.44 6.04 -15.55
CA SER A 91 7.08 5.50 -16.88
C SER A 91 5.64 4.95 -16.95
N HIS A 92 4.70 5.69 -16.36
CA HIS A 92 3.27 5.33 -16.25
C HIS A 92 2.95 4.11 -15.36
N ARG A 93 3.91 3.63 -14.56
CA ARG A 93 3.75 2.50 -13.64
C ARG A 93 3.84 2.97 -12.20
N VAL A 94 2.92 2.52 -11.36
CA VAL A 94 2.99 2.75 -9.92
C VAL A 94 4.12 1.88 -9.36
N GLN A 95 5.12 2.52 -8.78
CA GLN A 95 6.31 1.84 -8.25
C GLN A 95 6.22 1.62 -6.74
N LYS A 96 5.73 2.63 -6.00
CA LYS A 96 5.60 2.56 -4.54
C LYS A 96 4.26 3.08 -4.07
N VAL A 97 3.69 2.36 -3.10
CA VAL A 97 2.41 2.68 -2.48
C VAL A 97 2.58 2.61 -0.96
N GLN A 98 2.04 3.61 -0.26
CA GLN A 98 1.90 3.56 1.19
C GLN A 98 0.50 3.04 1.54
N ILE A 99 0.41 2.12 2.48
CA ILE A 99 -0.86 1.60 2.99
C ILE A 99 -0.98 2.02 4.45
N ILE A 100 -2.02 2.80 4.76
CA ILE A 100 -2.21 3.43 6.07
C ILE A 100 -3.47 2.83 6.71
N PRO A 101 -3.36 2.18 7.89
CA PRO A 101 -4.55 1.72 8.61
C PRO A 101 -5.34 2.93 9.13
N LEU A 102 -6.65 2.95 8.89
CA LEU A 102 -7.56 4.01 9.34
C LEU A 102 -8.03 3.81 10.78
N ARG A 103 -8.08 2.55 11.24
CA ARG A 103 -8.29 2.22 12.65
C ARG A 103 -6.92 2.07 13.31
N LYS A 104 -6.67 2.85 14.36
CA LYS A 104 -5.52 2.58 15.23
C LYS A 104 -5.78 1.27 15.95
N ASP A 105 -4.85 0.33 15.85
CA ASP A 105 -4.82 -0.91 16.63
C ASP A 105 -5.02 -0.54 18.12
N GLY A 106 -6.24 -0.75 18.63
CA GLY A 106 -6.69 -0.17 19.90
C GLY A 106 -8.19 -0.29 20.18
N GLU A 107 -9.04 -0.37 19.15
CA GLU A 107 -10.46 -0.70 19.30
C GLU A 107 -10.73 -2.13 18.78
N MET A 108 -10.25 -3.12 19.54
CA MET A 108 -10.93 -4.41 19.56
C MET A 108 -12.17 -4.20 20.42
N GLU A 109 -13.31 -3.92 19.79
CA GLU A 109 -14.61 -4.00 20.44
C GLU A 109 -14.81 -5.46 20.89
N TYR A 110 -14.52 -5.72 22.15
CA TYR A 110 -14.96 -6.93 22.82
C TYR A 110 -16.49 -6.84 22.93
N GLU A 111 -17.23 -7.41 21.97
CA GLU A 111 -18.60 -7.80 22.25
C GLU A 111 -18.55 -8.96 23.26
N VAL A 112 -19.03 -8.67 24.47
CA VAL A 112 -19.34 -9.63 25.54
C VAL A 112 -20.75 -10.18 25.38
#